data_AF-A0A7S1Q4K9-F1
#
_entry.id   AF-A0A7S1Q4K9-F1
#
_cell.length_a   1.000
_cell.length_b   1.000
_cell.length_c   1.000
_cell.angle_alpha   90.00
_cell.angle_beta   90.00
_cell.angle_gamma   90.00
#
_symmetry.space_group_name_H-M   'P 1'
#
loop_
_entity.id
_entity.type
_entity.pdbx_description
1 polymer ?
#
loop_
_entity_poly.entity_id
_entity_poly.type
_entity_poly.pdbx_seq_one_letter_code
_entity_poly.pdbx_strand_id
1 'polypeptide(L)'
;QMLTEMGDWSLGQEDIRELLETLGYAPSEEILHDAMTLMLDQGREGPTSLREVLAFLSTVRDMQAAKLREHEGLLDHVAEKIDSRFERHFSRCRPVEAGELERLLHHLFPAARHCREDREHLRQFIARGSAKLRALPDLYALVRRFGEERDERAWRREADVIAATGFGPAQVAQFREIFVQADVNCNGYLDEDETRQALEDIVARRMVKDESVLELWEKPESRARCT
;
A
#
# COMPACT_ATOMS: atom_id res chain seq x y z
N GLN A 1 -41.97 -3.50 28.31
CA GLN A 1 -41.40 -3.26 29.65
C GLN A 1 -40.14 -4.11 29.95
N MET A 2 -39.73 -5.08 29.11
CA MET A 2 -38.51 -5.89 29.32
C MET A 2 -37.21 -5.35 28.65
N LEU A 3 -37.17 -4.10 28.17
CA LEU A 3 -35.98 -3.52 27.52
C LEU A 3 -35.28 -2.44 28.37
N THR A 4 -35.70 -2.24 29.62
CA THR A 4 -35.24 -1.13 30.47
C THR A 4 -34.21 -1.53 31.53
N GLU A 5 -33.85 -2.82 31.63
CA GLU A 5 -32.82 -3.31 32.56
C GLU A 5 -31.55 -3.76 31.82
N MET A 6 -31.23 -3.11 30.70
CA MET A 6 -29.88 -3.20 30.15
C MET A 6 -29.06 -2.13 30.89
N GLY A 7 -28.15 -2.58 31.76
CA GLY A 7 -27.30 -1.76 32.60
C GLY A 7 -26.51 -0.71 31.83
N ASP A 8 -25.81 0.17 32.53
CA ASP A 8 -25.04 1.25 31.92
C ASP A 8 -24.00 0.72 30.91
N TRP A 9 -24.25 0.88 29.60
CA TRP A 9 -23.36 0.48 28.50
C TRP A 9 -22.44 1.63 28.12
N SER A 10 -21.76 2.26 29.09
CA SER A 10 -20.72 3.24 28.78
C SER A 10 -19.52 2.51 28.18
N LEU A 11 -19.40 2.52 26.84
CA LEU A 11 -18.22 1.97 26.16
C LEU A 11 -17.03 2.89 26.38
N GLY A 12 -15.95 2.34 26.93
CA GLY A 12 -14.68 3.04 27.06
C GLY A 12 -13.98 3.20 25.70
N GLN A 13 -12.91 3.99 25.67
CA GLN A 13 -12.10 4.20 24.48
C GLN A 13 -11.52 2.90 23.90
N GLU A 14 -11.09 1.99 24.76
CA GLU A 14 -10.56 0.69 24.34
C GLU A 14 -11.64 -0.22 23.75
N ASP A 15 -12.86 -0.22 24.30
CA ASP A 15 -13.97 -1.01 23.75
C ASP A 15 -14.35 -0.52 22.34
N ILE A 16 -14.31 0.80 22.14
CA ILE A 16 -14.57 1.43 20.85
C ILE A 16 -13.47 1.09 19.85
N ARG A 17 -12.20 1.08 20.27
CA ARG A 17 -11.07 0.65 19.44
C ARG A 17 -11.21 -0.81 19.02
N GLU A 18 -11.45 -1.72 19.96
CA GLU A 18 -11.59 -3.15 19.67
C GLU A 18 -12.79 -3.40 18.73
N LEU A 19 -13.89 -2.67 18.92
CA LEU A 19 -15.04 -2.71 18.03
C LEU A 19 -14.67 -2.24 16.61
N LEU A 20 -13.94 -1.13 16.48
CA LEU A 20 -13.46 -0.61 15.19
C LEU A 20 -12.56 -1.63 14.48
N GLU A 21 -11.60 -2.21 15.20
CA GLU A 21 -10.67 -3.22 14.68
C GLU A 21 -11.42 -4.47 14.22
N THR A 22 -12.41 -4.93 15.00
CA THR A 22 -13.28 -6.06 14.64
C THR A 22 -14.07 -5.80 13.36
N LEU A 23 -14.44 -4.55 13.11
CA LEU A 23 -15.12 -4.11 11.90
C LEU A 23 -14.16 -3.84 10.73
N GLY A 24 -12.85 -4.04 10.92
CA GLY A 24 -11.81 -3.82 9.92
C GLY A 24 -11.36 -2.35 9.78
N TYR A 25 -11.72 -1.49 10.74
CA TYR A 25 -11.25 -0.11 10.80
C TYR A 25 -10.07 0.00 11.77
N ALA A 26 -8.99 0.64 11.32
CA ALA A 26 -7.83 0.94 12.14
C ALA A 26 -7.52 2.46 12.08
N PRO A 27 -8.34 3.32 12.73
CA PRO A 27 -8.04 4.75 12.78
C PRO A 27 -6.79 5.05 13.59
N SER A 28 -6.13 6.16 13.26
CA SER A 28 -5.04 6.66 14.09
C SER A 28 -5.56 7.12 15.45
N GLU A 29 -4.69 7.08 16.47
CA GLU A 29 -4.99 7.59 17.82
C GLU A 29 -5.54 9.01 17.78
N GLU A 30 -4.95 9.85 16.93
CA GLU A 30 -5.32 11.25 16.73
C GLU A 30 -6.78 11.36 16.27
N ILE A 31 -7.18 10.61 15.23
CA ILE A 31 -8.55 10.65 14.72
C ILE A 31 -9.55 10.14 15.76
N LEU A 32 -9.17 9.08 16.49
CA LEU A 32 -10.02 8.53 17.56
C LEU A 32 -10.21 9.54 18.69
N HIS A 33 -9.12 10.19 19.11
CA HIS A 33 -9.12 11.22 20.14
C HIS A 33 -9.95 12.44 19.73
N ASP A 34 -9.79 12.92 18.50
CA ASP A 34 -10.53 14.06 18.00
C ASP A 34 -12.03 13.74 17.87
N ALA A 35 -12.37 12.54 17.38
CA ALA A 35 -13.75 12.09 17.30
C ALA A 35 -14.41 11.98 18.69
N MET A 36 -13.66 11.53 19.70
CA MET A 36 -14.11 11.49 21.10
C MET A 36 -14.29 12.88 21.68
N THR A 37 -13.35 13.78 21.41
CA THR A 37 -13.42 15.18 21.84
C THR A 37 -14.65 15.87 21.25
N LEU A 38 -14.95 15.64 19.98
CA LEU A 38 -16.16 16.13 19.32
C LEU A 38 -17.46 15.59 19.95
N MET A 39 -17.44 14.39 20.54
CA MET A 39 -18.59 13.86 21.30
C MET A 39 -18.70 14.50 22.69
N LEU A 40 -17.57 14.69 23.39
CA LEU A 40 -17.53 15.33 24.70
C LEU A 40 -18.03 16.78 24.64
N ASP A 41 -17.68 17.52 23.59
CA ASP A 41 -18.14 18.89 23.35
C ASP A 41 -19.67 18.97 23.15
N GLN A 42 -20.31 17.86 22.76
CA GLN A 42 -21.77 17.74 22.68
C GLN A 42 -22.40 17.33 24.02
N GLY A 43 -21.62 17.32 25.10
CA GLY A 43 -22.04 16.94 26.44
C GLY A 43 -22.26 15.44 26.64
N ARG A 44 -21.58 14.59 25.86
CA ARG A 44 -21.72 13.12 25.92
C ARG A 44 -20.44 12.47 26.40
N GLU A 45 -20.53 11.61 27.41
CA GLU A 45 -19.39 10.85 27.95
C GLU A 45 -18.99 9.64 27.08
N GLY A 46 -19.75 9.34 26.03
CA GLY A 46 -19.48 8.26 25.08
C GLY A 46 -20.74 7.85 24.30
N PRO A 47 -20.63 6.93 23.34
CA PRO A 47 -21.79 6.34 22.68
C PRO A 47 -22.45 5.31 23.60
N THR A 48 -23.66 5.62 24.06
CA THR A 48 -24.47 4.78 24.96
C THR A 48 -25.49 3.91 24.23
N SER A 49 -25.72 4.20 22.94
CA SER A 49 -26.68 3.47 22.12
C SER A 49 -26.08 3.09 20.76
N LEU A 50 -26.62 2.05 20.12
CA LEU A 50 -26.21 1.64 18.78
C LEU A 50 -26.27 2.79 17.77
N ARG A 51 -27.26 3.68 17.89
CA ARG A 51 -27.38 4.86 17.02
C ARG A 51 -26.20 5.82 17.22
N GLU A 52 -25.76 6.01 18.46
CA GLU A 52 -24.61 6.85 18.78
C GLU A 52 -23.30 6.20 18.35
N VAL A 53 -23.17 4.87 18.50
CA VAL A 53 -22.03 4.12 17.95
C VAL A 53 -21.95 4.30 16.43
N LEU A 54 -23.07 4.13 15.70
CA LEU A 54 -23.09 4.33 14.25
C LEU A 54 -22.78 5.79 13.85
N ALA A 55 -23.25 6.77 14.61
CA ALA A 55 -22.92 8.18 14.39
C ALA A 55 -21.42 8.43 14.60
N PHE A 56 -20.83 7.89 15.67
CA PHE A 56 -19.40 7.96 15.95
C PHE A 56 -18.57 7.32 14.82
N LEU A 57 -18.95 6.13 14.35
CA LEU A 57 -18.30 5.47 13.22
C LEU A 57 -18.33 6.34 11.94
N SER A 58 -19.46 7.00 11.66
CA SER A 58 -19.55 7.93 10.54
C SER A 58 -18.58 9.09 10.70
N THR A 59 -18.50 9.69 11.90
CA THR A 59 -17.56 10.78 12.19
C THR A 59 -16.11 10.33 11.98
N VAL A 60 -15.71 9.20 12.55
CA VAL A 60 -14.35 8.64 12.38
C VAL A 60 -14.03 8.43 10.90
N ARG A 61 -14.96 7.84 10.14
CA ARG A 61 -14.78 7.61 8.70
C ARG A 61 -14.66 8.92 7.93
N ASP A 62 -15.47 9.91 8.24
CA ASP A 62 -15.45 11.21 7.56
C ASP A 62 -14.14 11.97 7.85
N MET A 63 -13.61 11.85 9.08
CA MET A 63 -12.30 12.39 9.47
C MET A 63 -11.14 11.67 8.77
N GLN A 64 -11.14 10.34 8.72
CA GLN A 64 -10.16 9.57 7.94
C GLN A 64 -10.20 9.94 6.46
N ALA A 65 -11.39 10.07 5.88
CA ALA A 65 -11.55 10.48 4.50
C ALA A 65 -11.07 11.92 4.26
N ALA A 66 -11.26 12.82 5.22
CA ALA A 66 -10.74 14.19 5.15
C ALA A 66 -9.20 14.20 5.17
N LYS A 67 -8.58 13.49 6.12
CA LYS A 67 -7.12 13.37 6.23
C LYS A 67 -6.50 12.73 4.99
N LEU A 68 -7.12 11.67 4.47
CA LEU A 68 -6.70 11.06 3.20
C LEU A 68 -6.80 12.05 2.04
N ARG A 69 -7.86 12.86 1.94
CA ARG A 69 -7.98 13.88 0.89
C ARG A 69 -6.92 14.98 1.02
N GLU A 70 -6.61 15.40 2.23
CA GLU A 70 -5.54 16.37 2.51
C GLU A 70 -4.18 15.88 2.03
N HIS A 71 -3.90 14.59 2.23
CA HIS A 71 -2.67 13.94 1.76
C HIS A 71 -2.76 13.39 0.33
N GLU A 72 -3.74 13.83 -0.46
CA GLU A 72 -3.97 13.38 -1.85
C GLU A 72 -4.09 11.84 -1.99
N GLY A 73 -4.54 11.15 -0.95
CA GLY A 73 -4.69 9.69 -0.88
C GLY A 73 -3.45 8.93 -0.40
N LEU A 74 -2.38 9.63 0.01
CA LEU A 74 -1.22 8.99 0.61
C LEU A 74 -1.51 8.50 2.04
N LEU A 75 -0.78 7.46 2.45
CA LEU A 75 -0.81 6.97 3.83
C LEU A 75 -0.15 7.97 4.78
N ASP A 76 -0.67 8.09 6.01
CA ASP A 76 -0.20 9.06 7.01
C ASP A 76 1.31 9.03 7.22
N HIS A 77 1.90 7.84 7.41
CA HIS A 77 3.36 7.72 7.61
C HIS A 77 4.19 8.16 6.38
N VAL A 78 3.61 8.16 5.18
CA VAL A 78 4.26 8.68 3.97
C VAL A 78 4.14 10.20 3.94
N ALA A 79 2.96 10.74 4.27
CA ALA A 79 2.72 12.17 4.38
C ALA A 79 3.64 12.80 5.44
N GLU A 80 3.73 12.22 6.63
CA GLU A 80 4.62 12.68 7.72
C GLU A 80 6.10 12.74 7.29
N LYS A 81 6.57 11.77 6.48
CA LYS A 81 7.94 11.78 5.92
C LYS A 81 8.14 12.92 4.91
N ILE A 82 7.10 13.29 4.17
CA ILE A 82 7.13 14.42 3.25
C ILE A 82 7.12 15.72 4.05
N ASP A 83 6.26 15.83 5.06
CA ASP A 83 6.05 17.02 5.88
C ASP A 83 7.31 17.36 6.68
N SER A 84 7.84 16.38 7.41
CA SER A 84 9.08 16.51 8.18
C SER A 84 10.26 17.02 7.35
N ARG A 85 10.24 16.80 6.03
CA ARG A 85 11.29 17.22 5.11
C ARG A 85 11.00 18.52 4.38
N PHE A 86 9.76 18.77 3.97
CA PHE A 86 9.41 19.86 3.05
C PHE A 86 8.47 20.93 3.62
N GLU A 87 7.88 20.74 4.80
CA GLU A 87 7.00 21.74 5.43
C GLU A 87 7.73 23.11 5.55
N ARG A 88 8.98 23.10 6.04
CA ARG A 88 9.80 24.32 6.14
C ARG A 88 10.17 24.93 4.78
N HIS A 89 10.24 24.13 3.71
CA HIS A 89 10.53 24.64 2.37
C HIS A 89 9.35 25.46 1.84
N PHE A 90 8.14 24.92 1.93
CA PHE A 90 6.94 25.59 1.45
C PHE A 90 6.57 26.79 2.33
N SER A 91 6.73 26.70 3.65
CA SER A 91 6.53 27.84 4.57
C SER A 91 7.46 29.02 4.30
N ARG A 92 8.62 28.78 3.68
CA ARG A 92 9.58 29.82 3.27
C ARG A 92 9.51 30.18 1.79
N CYS A 93 8.55 29.62 1.04
CA CYS A 93 8.45 29.77 -0.40
C CYS A 93 9.77 29.43 -1.14
N ARG A 94 10.57 28.49 -0.61
CA ARG A 94 11.81 28.04 -1.27
C ARG A 94 11.44 27.03 -2.36
N PRO A 95 11.91 27.20 -3.61
CA PRO A 95 11.68 26.20 -4.65
C PRO A 95 12.32 24.86 -4.27
N VAL A 96 11.61 23.77 -4.54
CA VAL A 96 12.12 22.41 -4.30
C VAL A 96 13.11 22.04 -5.39
N GLU A 97 14.35 21.75 -5.02
CA GLU A 97 15.38 21.37 -5.98
C GLU A 97 15.17 19.92 -6.45
N ALA A 98 15.48 19.64 -7.72
CA ALA A 98 15.30 18.30 -8.31
C ALA A 98 16.05 17.21 -7.51
N GLY A 99 17.26 17.51 -7.01
CA GLY A 99 18.03 16.57 -6.20
C GLY A 99 17.48 16.36 -4.78
N GLU A 100 16.72 17.31 -4.22
CA GLU A 100 16.00 17.11 -2.95
C GLU A 100 14.82 16.15 -3.16
N LEU A 101 14.09 16.34 -4.27
CA LEU A 101 12.97 15.49 -4.66
C LEU A 101 13.42 14.06 -5.01
N GLU A 102 14.51 13.91 -5.75
CA GLU A 102 15.10 12.59 -6.07
C GLU A 102 15.47 11.83 -4.79
N ARG A 103 16.10 12.51 -3.82
CA ARG A 103 16.44 11.92 -2.53
C ARG A 103 15.20 11.58 -1.69
N LEU A 104 14.09 12.32 -1.81
CA LEU A 104 12.83 11.97 -1.15
C LEU A 104 12.22 10.71 -1.79
N LEU A 105 12.08 10.70 -3.11
CA LEU A 105 11.47 9.58 -3.82
C LEU A 105 12.29 8.30 -3.66
N HIS A 106 13.61 8.39 -3.61
CA HIS A 106 14.46 7.26 -3.26
C HIS A 106 14.34 6.81 -1.79
N HIS A 107 13.93 7.68 -0.88
CA HIS A 107 13.66 7.28 0.50
C HIS A 107 12.30 6.59 0.64
N LEU A 108 11.28 7.08 -0.09
CA LEU A 108 9.94 6.48 -0.11
C LEU A 108 9.88 5.19 -0.93
N PHE A 109 10.69 5.08 -1.98
CA PHE A 109 10.71 3.94 -2.90
C PHE A 109 12.14 3.40 -3.07
N PRO A 110 12.66 2.64 -2.09
CA PRO A 110 14.04 2.14 -2.09
C PRO A 110 14.41 1.31 -3.32
N ALA A 111 13.52 0.42 -3.80
CA ALA A 111 13.71 -0.38 -5.01
C ALA A 111 14.14 0.45 -6.24
N ALA A 112 13.67 1.69 -6.35
CA ALA A 112 14.00 2.57 -7.46
C ALA A 112 15.49 3.00 -7.46
N ARG A 113 16.25 2.78 -6.39
CA ARG A 113 17.71 3.03 -6.35
C ARG A 113 18.50 1.95 -7.10
N HIS A 114 18.01 0.72 -7.09
CA HIS A 114 18.73 -0.45 -7.57
C HIS A 114 18.45 -0.72 -9.05
N CYS A 115 17.21 -0.48 -9.50
CA CYS A 115 16.84 -0.65 -10.91
C CYS A 115 17.28 0.56 -11.75
N ARG A 116 18.11 0.33 -12.78
CA ARG A 116 18.58 1.38 -13.71
C ARG A 116 17.43 2.05 -14.45
N GLU A 117 16.46 1.26 -14.91
CA GLU A 117 15.29 1.76 -15.63
C GLU A 117 14.43 2.64 -14.73
N ASP A 118 14.20 2.23 -13.48
CA ASP A 118 13.42 3.03 -12.54
C ASP A 118 14.12 4.31 -12.12
N ARG A 119 15.46 4.33 -12.01
CA ARG A 119 16.23 5.56 -11.79
C ARG A 119 16.07 6.54 -12.94
N GLU A 120 16.17 6.07 -14.17
CA GLU A 120 16.02 6.92 -15.35
C GLU A 120 14.59 7.45 -15.45
N HIS A 121 13.60 6.58 -15.23
CA HIS A 121 12.20 6.99 -15.18
C HIS A 121 11.94 8.02 -14.09
N LEU A 122 12.49 7.83 -12.89
CA LEU A 122 12.40 8.78 -11.77
C LEU A 122 12.95 10.15 -12.17
N ARG A 123 14.12 10.21 -12.82
CA ARG A 123 14.70 11.47 -13.28
C ARG A 123 13.83 12.17 -14.32
N GLN A 124 13.32 11.43 -15.29
CA GLN A 124 12.39 11.95 -16.30
C GLN A 124 11.07 12.41 -15.68
N PHE A 125 10.57 11.69 -14.68
CA PHE A 125 9.38 12.05 -13.94
C PHE A 125 9.56 13.35 -13.15
N ILE A 126 10.69 13.48 -12.44
CA ILE A 126 11.06 14.70 -11.71
C ILE A 126 11.22 15.88 -12.66
N ALA A 127 11.90 15.71 -13.80
CA ALA A 127 12.10 16.77 -14.78
C ALA A 127 10.78 17.32 -15.34
N ARG A 128 9.76 16.45 -15.51
CA ARG A 128 8.42 16.83 -15.97
C ARG A 128 7.54 17.46 -14.88
N GLY A 129 7.75 17.06 -13.62
CA GLY A 129 6.89 17.41 -12.49
C GLY A 129 7.36 18.58 -11.64
N SER A 130 8.67 18.76 -11.46
CA SER A 130 9.25 19.68 -10.47
C SER A 130 8.87 21.15 -10.71
N ALA A 131 8.78 21.56 -11.97
CA ALA A 131 8.39 22.93 -12.34
C ALA A 131 6.95 23.31 -11.95
N LYS A 132 6.11 22.33 -11.60
CA LYS A 132 4.70 22.54 -11.24
C LYS A 132 4.46 22.59 -9.73
N LEU A 133 5.48 22.32 -8.91
CA LEU A 133 5.35 22.29 -7.46
C LEU A 133 5.25 23.70 -6.89
N ARG A 134 4.06 24.09 -6.41
CA ARG A 134 3.80 25.41 -5.79
C ARG A 134 3.48 25.26 -4.30
N ALA A 135 2.87 24.16 -3.91
CA ALA A 135 2.47 23.88 -2.54
C ALA A 135 2.70 22.40 -2.17
N LEU A 136 2.51 22.09 -0.88
CA LEU A 136 2.66 20.75 -0.33
C LEU A 136 1.69 19.72 -0.97
N PRO A 137 0.41 20.05 -1.25
CA PRO A 137 -0.49 19.14 -1.98
C PRO A 137 0.02 18.74 -3.37
N ASP A 138 0.71 19.65 -4.08
CA ASP A 138 1.31 19.31 -5.39
C ASP A 138 2.39 18.22 -5.24
N LEU A 139 3.12 18.23 -4.11
CA LEU A 139 4.13 17.24 -3.80
C LEU A 139 3.49 15.89 -3.46
N TYR A 140 2.41 15.86 -2.67
CA TYR A 140 1.67 14.63 -2.40
C TYR A 140 1.13 14.00 -3.70
N ALA A 141 0.47 14.80 -4.54
CA ALA A 141 -0.05 14.35 -5.83
C ALA A 141 1.07 13.82 -6.74
N LEU A 142 2.25 14.46 -6.72
CA LEU A 142 3.41 14.00 -7.47
C LEU A 142 3.95 12.65 -6.96
N VAL A 143 4.05 12.48 -5.64
CA VAL A 143 4.50 11.22 -5.01
C VAL A 143 3.51 10.10 -5.30
N ARG A 144 2.20 10.36 -5.14
CA ARG A 144 1.15 9.38 -5.46
C ARG A 144 1.24 8.93 -6.91
N ARG A 145 1.27 9.87 -7.86
CA ARG A 145 1.35 9.54 -9.30
C ARG A 145 2.60 8.73 -9.63
N PHE A 146 3.75 9.03 -9.00
CA PHE A 146 4.95 8.22 -9.19
C PHE A 146 4.78 6.78 -8.69
N GLY A 147 4.17 6.63 -7.50
CA GLY A 147 3.83 5.31 -6.94
C GLY A 147 2.94 4.52 -7.90
N GLU A 148 1.85 5.13 -8.38
CA GLU A 148 0.91 4.53 -9.33
C GLU A 148 1.61 4.11 -10.64
N GLU A 149 2.39 4.99 -11.27
CA GLU A 149 3.13 4.67 -12.50
C GLU A 149 4.19 3.57 -12.30
N ARG A 150 4.77 3.46 -11.10
CA ARG A 150 5.72 2.40 -10.76
C ARG A 150 5.00 1.08 -10.58
N ASP A 151 3.92 1.06 -9.82
CA ASP A 151 3.17 -0.17 -9.51
C ASP A 151 2.52 -0.72 -10.78
N GLU A 152 2.02 0.15 -11.67
CA GLU A 152 1.53 -0.25 -12.99
C GLU A 152 2.64 -0.87 -13.86
N ARG A 153 3.84 -0.29 -13.86
CA ARG A 153 4.98 -0.86 -14.60
C ARG A 153 5.42 -2.21 -14.02
N ALA A 154 5.42 -2.36 -12.70
CA ALA A 154 5.72 -3.63 -12.05
C ALA A 154 4.69 -4.70 -12.45
N TRP A 155 3.40 -4.35 -12.40
CA TRP A 155 2.31 -5.22 -12.83
C TRP A 155 2.42 -5.63 -14.30
N ARG A 156 2.73 -4.68 -15.21
CA ARG A 156 2.93 -4.99 -16.64
C ARG A 156 4.11 -5.93 -16.87
N ARG A 157 5.26 -5.69 -16.22
CA ARG A 157 6.43 -6.58 -16.33
C ARG A 157 6.10 -8.00 -15.87
N GLU A 158 5.36 -8.12 -14.77
CA GLU A 158 4.92 -9.42 -14.29
C GLU A 158 3.97 -10.10 -15.29
N ALA A 159 2.98 -9.37 -15.82
CA ALA A 159 2.06 -9.88 -16.84
C ALA A 159 2.80 -10.36 -18.11
N ASP A 160 3.79 -9.60 -18.57
CA ASP A 160 4.62 -9.94 -19.73
C ASP A 160 5.44 -11.21 -19.48
N VAL A 161 6.01 -11.36 -18.27
CA VAL A 161 6.75 -12.58 -17.87
C VAL A 161 5.82 -13.78 -17.79
N ILE A 162 4.61 -13.62 -17.22
CA ILE A 162 3.59 -14.68 -17.19
C ILE A 162 3.23 -15.13 -18.60
N ALA A 163 2.98 -14.17 -19.50
CA ALA A 163 2.65 -14.47 -20.90
C ALA A 163 3.81 -15.18 -21.64
N ALA A 164 5.05 -14.80 -21.36
CA ALA A 164 6.24 -15.38 -21.99
C ALA A 164 6.59 -16.79 -21.46
N THR A 165 6.36 -17.04 -20.17
CA THR A 165 6.73 -18.30 -19.50
C THR A 165 5.61 -19.33 -19.48
N GLY A 166 4.35 -18.89 -19.60
CA GLY A 166 3.17 -19.74 -19.47
C GLY A 166 2.86 -20.18 -18.04
N PHE A 167 3.45 -19.51 -17.03
CA PHE A 167 3.19 -19.87 -15.63
C PHE A 167 1.72 -19.62 -15.24
N GLY A 168 1.14 -20.58 -14.53
CA GLY A 168 -0.21 -20.46 -14.00
C GLY A 168 -0.28 -19.53 -12.77
N PRO A 169 -1.47 -19.00 -12.42
CA PRO A 169 -1.65 -18.11 -11.27
C PRO A 169 -1.13 -18.67 -9.94
N ALA A 170 -1.24 -19.99 -9.73
CA ALA A 170 -0.74 -20.66 -8.53
C ALA A 170 0.78 -20.65 -8.44
N GLN A 171 1.50 -20.81 -9.56
CA GLN A 171 2.96 -20.75 -9.60
C GLN A 171 3.45 -19.32 -9.35
N VAL A 172 2.77 -18.33 -9.96
CA VAL A 172 3.05 -16.91 -9.73
C VAL A 172 2.87 -16.54 -8.26
N ALA A 173 1.79 -17.01 -7.62
CA ALA A 173 1.57 -16.81 -6.19
C ALA A 173 2.70 -17.41 -5.33
N GLN A 174 3.19 -18.61 -5.68
CA GLN A 174 4.34 -19.22 -5.00
C GLN A 174 5.62 -18.40 -5.19
N PHE A 175 5.90 -17.89 -6.39
CA PHE A 175 7.06 -17.02 -6.62
C PHE A 175 6.97 -15.73 -5.81
N ARG A 176 5.79 -15.11 -5.72
CA ARG A 176 5.57 -13.92 -4.88
C ARG A 176 5.83 -14.20 -3.41
N GLU A 177 5.38 -15.35 -2.91
CA GLU A 177 5.61 -15.74 -1.51
C GLU A 177 7.10 -15.93 -1.22
N ILE A 178 7.81 -16.66 -2.10
CA ILE A 178 9.26 -16.88 -1.97
C ILE A 178 10.02 -15.55 -2.05
N PHE A 179 9.60 -14.65 -2.96
CA PHE A 179 10.19 -13.32 -3.06
C PHE A 179 10.04 -12.53 -1.76
N VAL A 180 8.83 -12.47 -1.18
CA VAL A 180 8.59 -11.74 0.08
C VAL A 180 9.38 -12.35 1.24
N GLN A 181 9.56 -13.67 1.27
CA GLN A 181 10.36 -14.33 2.31
C GLN A 181 11.86 -14.08 2.15
N ALA A 182 12.35 -13.97 0.91
CA ALA A 182 13.74 -13.71 0.61
C ALA A 182 14.14 -12.23 0.75
N ASP A 183 13.22 -11.28 0.55
CA ASP A 183 13.46 -9.83 0.71
C ASP A 183 13.51 -9.43 2.19
N VAL A 184 14.55 -9.84 2.90
CA VAL A 184 14.71 -9.69 4.36
C VAL A 184 14.70 -8.21 4.76
N ASN A 185 15.26 -7.35 3.91
CA ASN A 185 15.35 -5.91 4.16
C ASN A 185 14.08 -5.14 3.70
N CYS A 186 13.11 -5.83 3.09
CA CYS A 186 11.85 -5.29 2.57
C CYS A 186 12.04 -4.08 1.64
N ASN A 187 13.13 -4.04 0.87
CA ASN A 187 13.43 -2.92 -0.02
C ASN A 187 12.71 -3.04 -1.38
N GLY A 188 12.13 -4.21 -1.67
CA GLY A 188 11.45 -4.54 -2.92
C GLY A 188 12.39 -5.05 -4.03
N TYR A 189 13.60 -5.51 -3.68
CA TYR A 189 14.61 -6.04 -4.61
C TYR A 189 15.51 -7.04 -3.86
N LEU A 190 15.79 -8.18 -4.50
CA LEU A 190 16.67 -9.21 -3.96
C LEU A 190 18.13 -8.93 -4.35
N ASP A 191 18.99 -8.76 -3.37
CA ASP A 191 20.44 -8.77 -3.60
C ASP A 191 20.96 -10.17 -4.01
N GLU A 192 22.27 -10.33 -4.16
CA GLU A 192 22.84 -11.61 -4.62
C GLU A 192 22.57 -12.76 -3.63
N ASP A 193 22.62 -12.48 -2.33
CA ASP A 193 22.43 -13.50 -1.30
C ASP A 193 20.94 -13.82 -1.14
N GLU A 194 20.07 -12.80 -1.14
CA GLU A 194 18.61 -12.95 -1.14
C GLU A 194 18.14 -13.71 -2.40
N THR A 195 18.74 -13.44 -3.56
CA THR A 195 18.45 -14.16 -4.82
C THR A 195 18.87 -15.62 -4.73
N ARG A 196 20.05 -15.90 -4.17
CA ARG A 196 20.51 -17.28 -3.97
C ARG A 196 19.55 -18.04 -3.05
N GLN A 197 19.15 -17.45 -1.93
CA GLN A 197 18.19 -18.04 -1.01
C GLN A 197 16.84 -18.32 -1.69
N ALA A 198 16.32 -17.35 -2.45
CA ALA A 198 15.07 -17.52 -3.20
C ALA A 198 15.14 -18.70 -4.18
N LEU A 199 16.27 -18.87 -4.89
CA LEU A 199 16.47 -19.98 -5.82
C LEU A 199 16.56 -21.34 -5.11
N GLU A 200 17.26 -21.40 -3.96
CA GLU A 200 17.32 -22.60 -3.13
C GLU A 200 15.93 -23.00 -2.65
N ASP A 201 15.11 -22.03 -2.22
CA ASP A 201 13.74 -22.26 -1.78
C ASP A 201 12.83 -22.75 -2.94
N ILE A 202 12.99 -22.18 -4.14
CA ILE A 202 12.28 -22.63 -5.35
C ILE A 202 12.61 -24.10 -5.65
N VAL A 203 13.90 -24.48 -5.58
CA VAL A 203 14.36 -25.86 -5.84
C VAL A 203 13.88 -26.81 -4.75
N ALA A 204 13.99 -26.41 -3.48
CA ALA A 204 13.59 -27.22 -2.33
C ALA A 204 12.08 -27.48 -2.30
N ARG A 205 11.27 -26.47 -2.65
CA ARG A 205 9.81 -26.60 -2.72
C ARG A 205 9.33 -27.48 -3.87
N ARG A 206 10.22 -27.94 -4.77
CA ARG A 206 9.90 -28.67 -6.02
C ARG A 206 8.57 -28.17 -6.56
N MET A 207 8.53 -26.89 -6.96
CA MET A 207 7.31 -26.17 -7.35
C MET A 207 6.31 -27.14 -7.94
N VAL A 208 5.23 -27.38 -7.18
CA VAL A 208 4.31 -28.51 -7.30
C VAL A 208 4.26 -28.94 -8.75
N LYS A 209 4.90 -30.07 -9.04
CA LYS A 209 4.83 -30.70 -10.36
C LYS A 209 3.34 -30.87 -10.65
N ASP A 210 2.82 -29.98 -11.47
CA ASP A 210 1.60 -30.23 -12.18
C ASP A 210 1.95 -31.36 -13.16
N GLU A 211 1.87 -32.60 -12.68
CA GLU A 211 2.04 -33.80 -13.51
C GLU A 211 1.06 -33.81 -14.69
N SER A 212 0.02 -32.95 -14.66
CA SER A 212 -0.91 -32.74 -15.77
C SER A 212 -0.31 -32.00 -16.98
N VAL A 213 0.78 -31.23 -16.84
CA VAL A 213 1.43 -30.54 -17.97
C VAL A 213 2.31 -31.50 -18.79
N LEU A 214 2.89 -32.53 -18.15
CA LEU A 214 3.65 -33.57 -18.85
C LEU A 214 2.72 -34.48 -19.69
N GLU A 215 1.49 -34.76 -19.22
CA GLU A 215 0.50 -35.52 -20.01
C GLU A 215 0.00 -34.77 -21.27
N LEU A 216 0.12 -33.45 -21.31
CA LEU A 216 -0.26 -32.63 -22.47
C LEU A 216 0.84 -32.52 -23.54
N TRP A 217 2.11 -32.72 -23.17
CA TRP A 217 3.23 -32.74 -24.12
C TRP A 217 3.52 -34.14 -24.69
N GLU A 218 3.06 -35.20 -24.02
CA GLU A 218 3.21 -36.60 -24.48
C GLU A 218 2.07 -37.12 -25.37
N LYS A 219 1.19 -36.26 -25.91
CA LYS A 219 0.30 -36.66 -27.01
C LYS A 219 0.91 -36.29 -28.37
N PRO A 220 1.76 -37.15 -28.97
CA PRO A 220 2.14 -36.98 -30.35
C PRO A 220 0.88 -37.01 -31.22
N GLU A 221 0.75 -35.96 -32.01
CA GLU A 221 -0.05 -35.81 -33.22
C GLU A 221 -0.58 -37.14 -33.77
N SER A 222 -1.76 -37.54 -33.30
CA SER A 222 -2.53 -38.61 -33.92
C SER A 222 -3.91 -38.08 -34.29
N ARG A 223 -3.96 -37.49 -35.49
CA ARG A 223 -5.10 -37.38 -36.45
C ARG A 223 -5.00 -36.04 -37.20
N ALA A 224 -5.11 -35.97 -38.51
CA ALA A 224 -5.25 -36.99 -39.53
C ALA A 224 -4.91 -36.33 -40.88
N ARG A 225 -4.25 -37.10 -41.75
CA ARG A 225 -4.25 -36.82 -43.18
C ARG A 225 -5.69 -36.93 -43.68
N CYS A 226 -6.24 -35.86 -44.22
CA CYS A 226 -7.32 -35.97 -45.19
C CYS A 226 -6.70 -35.82 -46.58
N THR A 227 -6.69 -36.95 -47.28
CA THR A 227 -6.60 -37.10 -48.74
C THR A 227 -7.72 -36.36 -49.45
#